data_AF-A0A941IS45-F1
#
_entry.id   AF-A0A941IS45-F1
#
_cell.length_a   1.000
_cell.length_b   1.000
_cell.length_c   1.000
_cell.angle_alpha   90.00
_cell.angle_beta   90.00
_cell.angle_gamma   90.00
#
_symmetry.space_group_name_H-M   'P 1'
#
loop_
_entity.id
_entity.type
_entity.pdbx_description
1 polymer ?
#
loop_
_entity_poly.entity_id
_entity_poly.type
_entity_poly.pdbx_seq_one_letter_code
_entity_poly.pdbx_strand_id
1 'polypeptide(L)'
;MCRSIKTLRPPVTPEAGPEDFHAAALQYVRKISGFRAPSARNKEAFDAAVDAVTEATRRLLAEIEVRPAPARSTAPEHEHTQDHEHTQDHEHEHAHPHEHAASEVGQPV
;
A
#
# COMPACT_ATOMS: atom_id res chain seq x y z
N MET A 1 15.32 -2.56 -9.57
CA MET A 1 14.78 -1.84 -10.73
C MET A 1 13.37 -1.42 -10.39
N CYS A 2 13.03 -0.14 -10.52
CA CYS A 2 11.66 0.34 -10.33
C CYS A 2 10.83 -0.11 -11.53
N ARG A 3 9.69 -0.77 -11.33
CA ARG A 3 8.75 -1.05 -12.43
C ARG A 3 8.00 0.23 -12.76
N SER A 4 7.82 0.54 -14.05
CA SER A 4 6.99 1.67 -14.48
C SER A 4 5.56 1.54 -13.97
N ILE A 5 4.95 2.65 -13.58
CA ILE A 5 3.53 2.72 -13.19
C ILE A 5 2.69 2.52 -14.46
N LYS A 6 1.71 1.60 -14.41
CA LYS A 6 0.82 1.30 -15.54
C LYS A 6 -0.21 2.40 -15.75
N THR A 7 -0.62 2.62 -17.01
CA THR A 7 -1.74 3.53 -17.34
C THR A 7 -3.06 2.80 -17.18
N LEU A 8 -3.89 3.26 -16.23
CA LEU A 8 -5.13 2.58 -15.85
C LEU A 8 -6.39 3.11 -16.54
N ARG A 9 -6.33 4.28 -17.17
CA ARG A 9 -7.49 4.84 -17.87
C ARG A 9 -7.88 4.00 -19.10
N PRO A 10 -9.18 3.89 -19.42
CA PRO A 10 -9.61 3.38 -20.72
C PRO A 10 -9.06 4.24 -21.88
N PRO A 11 -8.78 3.65 -23.05
CA PRO A 11 -8.91 2.23 -23.43
C PRO A 11 -7.68 1.37 -23.09
N VAL A 12 -6.67 1.90 -22.39
CA VAL A 12 -5.37 1.23 -22.21
C VAL A 12 -5.47 0.03 -21.27
N THR A 13 -6.23 0.17 -20.18
CA THR A 13 -6.56 -0.91 -19.27
C THR A 13 -8.09 -0.97 -19.15
N PRO A 14 -8.76 -1.84 -19.92
CA PRO A 14 -10.23 -1.88 -19.97
C PRO A 14 -10.86 -2.41 -18.68
N GLU A 15 -10.13 -3.21 -17.92
CA GLU A 15 -10.60 -3.87 -16.69
C GLU A 15 -9.72 -3.46 -15.49
N ALA A 16 -9.47 -2.16 -15.34
CA ALA A 16 -8.68 -1.68 -14.20
C ALA A 16 -9.50 -1.86 -12.90
N GLY A 17 -8.99 -2.71 -12.02
CA GLY A 17 -9.65 -3.08 -10.77
C GLY A 17 -9.02 -2.44 -9.51
N PRO A 18 -9.60 -2.69 -8.34
CA PRO A 18 -9.08 -2.20 -7.05
C PRO A 18 -7.63 -2.64 -6.80
N GLU A 19 -7.28 -3.87 -7.20
CA GLU A 19 -5.92 -4.40 -7.11
C GLU A 19 -4.92 -3.61 -7.96
N ASP A 20 -5.34 -3.13 -9.14
CA ASP A 20 -4.49 -2.31 -10.00
C ASP A 20 -4.26 -0.91 -9.41
N PHE A 21 -5.27 -0.35 -8.73
CA PHE A 21 -5.17 0.94 -8.05
C PHE A 21 -4.17 0.85 -6.91
N HIS A 22 -4.30 -0.17 -6.07
CA HIS A 22 -3.37 -0.43 -4.97
C HIS A 22 -1.95 -0.71 -5.49
N ALA A 23 -1.82 -1.52 -6.54
CA ALA A 23 -0.51 -1.77 -7.16
C ALA A 23 0.13 -0.49 -7.72
N ALA A 24 -0.64 0.39 -8.36
CA ALA A 24 -0.15 1.67 -8.87
C ALA A 24 0.27 2.60 -7.74
N ALA A 25 -0.54 2.71 -6.68
CA ALA A 25 -0.25 3.48 -5.48
C ALA A 25 1.04 3.00 -4.80
N LEU A 26 1.20 1.69 -4.62
CA LEU A 26 2.40 1.10 -4.05
C LEU A 26 3.66 1.45 -4.86
N GLN A 27 3.61 1.38 -6.19
CA GLN A 27 4.74 1.77 -7.03
C GLN A 27 5.05 3.27 -6.95
N TYR A 28 4.02 4.11 -6.90
CA TYR A 28 4.16 5.55 -6.71
C TYR A 28 4.86 5.88 -5.39
N VAL A 29 4.35 5.35 -4.27
CA VAL A 29 4.92 5.62 -2.94
C VAL A 29 6.36 5.11 -2.84
N ARG A 30 6.68 3.92 -3.39
CA ARG A 30 8.07 3.43 -3.47
C ARG A 30 8.97 4.36 -4.29
N LYS A 31 8.46 4.88 -5.40
CA LYS A 31 9.22 5.78 -6.28
C LYS A 31 9.52 7.12 -5.61
N ILE A 32 8.55 7.69 -4.90
CA ILE A 32 8.71 8.98 -4.21
C ILE A 32 9.56 8.84 -2.95
N SER A 33 9.30 7.82 -2.14
CA SER A 33 10.03 7.61 -0.88
C SER A 33 11.46 7.07 -1.05
N GLY A 34 11.76 6.43 -2.18
CA GLY A 34 13.04 5.75 -2.41
C GLY A 34 13.18 4.42 -1.66
N PHE A 35 12.20 4.03 -0.85
CA PHE A 35 12.19 2.76 -0.15
C PHE A 35 11.74 1.64 -1.08
N ARG A 36 12.53 0.56 -1.17
CA ARG A 36 12.07 -0.71 -1.75
C ARG A 36 11.17 -1.46 -0.76
N ALA A 37 11.53 -1.40 0.51
CA ALA A 37 10.76 -1.90 1.64
C ALA A 37 10.89 -0.87 2.79
N PRO A 38 9.78 -0.45 3.40
CA PRO A 38 9.82 0.43 4.56
C PRO A 38 10.41 -0.30 5.77
N SER A 39 11.11 0.43 6.64
CA SER A 39 11.48 -0.08 7.97
C SER A 39 10.26 -0.13 8.89
N ALA A 40 10.34 -0.88 10.00
CA ALA A 40 9.23 -1.02 10.96
C ALA A 40 8.67 0.34 11.42
N ARG A 41 9.56 1.31 11.69
CA ARG A 41 9.18 2.67 12.09
C ARG A 41 8.40 3.45 11.02
N ASN A 42 8.66 3.20 9.74
CA ASN A 42 8.04 3.93 8.63
C ASN A 42 6.88 3.16 8.01
N LYS A 43 6.61 1.94 8.47
CA LYS A 43 5.61 1.05 7.88
C LYS A 43 4.22 1.68 7.90
N GLU A 44 3.81 2.21 9.04
CA GLU A 44 2.50 2.84 9.21
C GLU A 44 2.30 4.05 8.27
N ALA A 45 3.26 4.97 8.23
CA ALA A 45 3.22 6.12 7.33
C ALA A 45 3.25 5.72 5.84
N PHE A 46 3.97 4.65 5.53
CA PHE A 46 4.05 4.11 4.17
C PHE A 46 2.72 3.50 3.74
N ASP A 47 2.12 2.66 4.59
CA ASP A 47 0.85 1.98 4.31
C ASP A 47 -0.30 3.01 4.19
N ALA A 48 -0.38 3.97 5.13
CA ALA A 48 -1.37 5.05 5.07
C ALA A 48 -1.26 5.89 3.78
N ALA A 49 -0.04 6.14 3.30
CA ALA A 49 0.17 6.85 2.05
C ALA A 49 -0.29 6.02 0.83
N VAL A 50 -0.09 4.70 0.85
CA VAL A 50 -0.57 3.80 -0.21
C VAL A 50 -2.10 3.79 -0.25
N ASP A 51 -2.76 3.69 0.90
CA ASP A 51 -4.22 3.69 0.98
C ASP A 51 -4.82 5.01 0.48
N ALA A 52 -4.26 6.14 0.92
CA ALA A 52 -4.71 7.46 0.48
C ALA A 52 -4.58 7.66 -1.03
N VAL A 53 -3.46 7.22 -1.62
CA VAL A 53 -3.24 7.31 -3.08
C VAL A 53 -4.15 6.34 -3.83
N THR A 54 -4.44 5.17 -3.28
CA THR A 54 -5.38 4.20 -3.85
C THR A 54 -6.78 4.82 -3.97
N GLU A 55 -7.26 5.42 -2.89
CA GLU A 55 -8.55 6.11 -2.87
C GLU A 55 -8.61 7.31 -3.81
N ALA A 56 -7.56 8.13 -3.84
CA ALA A 56 -7.47 9.24 -4.78
C ALA A 56 -7.49 8.76 -6.23
N THR A 57 -6.80 7.66 -6.53
CA THR A 57 -6.77 7.05 -7.87
C THR A 57 -8.14 6.53 -8.28
N ARG A 58 -8.84 5.84 -7.36
CA ARG A 58 -10.21 5.35 -7.58
C ARG A 58 -11.16 6.49 -7.95
N ARG A 59 -11.15 7.57 -7.16
CA ARG A 59 -11.99 8.76 -7.41
C ARG A 59 -11.64 9.42 -8.73
N LEU A 60 -10.35 9.63 -9.01
CA LEU A 60 -9.89 10.18 -10.27
C LEU A 60 -10.41 9.37 -11.47
N LEU A 61 -10.25 8.05 -11.45
CA LEU A 61 -10.68 7.19 -12.56
C LEU A 61 -12.21 7.13 -12.72
N ALA A 62 -12.96 7.37 -11.64
CA ALA A 62 -14.42 7.50 -11.69
C ALA A 62 -14.88 8.85 -12.28
N GLU A 63 -14.11 9.92 -12.09
CA GLU A 63 -14.50 11.28 -12.48
C GLU A 63 -13.94 11.72 -13.85
N ILE A 64 -12.82 11.15 -14.31
CA ILE A 64 -12.22 11.58 -15.58
C ILE A 64 -13.06 11.18 -16.79
N GLU A 65 -13.47 12.17 -17.57
CA GLU A 65 -14.12 11.95 -18.86
C GLU A 65 -13.08 11.72 -19.95
N VAL A 66 -13.00 10.50 -20.45
CA VAL A 66 -12.17 10.16 -21.61
C VAL A 66 -13.03 10.15 -22.86
N ARG A 67 -12.74 11.04 -23.82
CA ARG A 67 -13.40 11.00 -25.13
C ARG A 67 -13.19 9.62 -25.77
N PRO A 68 -14.25 8.88 -26.14
CA PRO A 68 -14.10 7.52 -26.65
C PRO A 68 -13.32 7.53 -27.96
N ALA A 69 -12.24 6.74 -28.01
CA ALA A 69 -11.69 6.25 -29.26
C ALA A 69 -12.63 5.15 -29.80
N PRO A 70 -12.75 4.94 -31.13
CA PRO A 70 -13.69 3.97 -31.70
C PRO A 70 -13.51 2.58 -31.06
N ALA A 71 -14.62 2.05 -30.54
CA ALA A 71 -14.66 1.04 -29.50
C ALA A 71 -14.21 -0.36 -29.94
N ARG A 72 -13.50 -1.06 -29.05
CA ARG A 72 -13.60 -2.53 -28.90
C ARG A 72 -14.23 -2.79 -27.55
N SER A 73 -15.39 -3.43 -27.55
CA SER A 73 -16.32 -3.55 -26.43
C SER A 73 -15.94 -4.67 -25.48
N THR A 74 -15.82 -4.39 -24.19
CA THR A 74 -15.96 -5.36 -23.09
C THR A 74 -16.64 -4.64 -21.92
N ALA A 75 -17.74 -5.19 -21.44
CA ALA A 75 -18.56 -4.62 -20.36
C ALA A 75 -18.25 -5.32 -19.04
N PRO A 76 -18.27 -4.60 -17.89
CA PRO A 76 -18.45 -5.25 -16.61
C PRO A 76 -19.63 -4.67 -15.80
N GLU A 77 -20.48 -5.57 -15.34
CA GLU A 77 -21.34 -5.43 -14.16
C GLU A 77 -20.44 -5.54 -12.93
N HIS A 78 -20.59 -4.74 -11.86
CA HIS A 78 -20.32 -5.18 -10.48
C HIS A 78 -20.87 -4.17 -9.45
N GLU A 79 -21.88 -4.63 -8.71
CA GLU A 79 -22.34 -4.08 -7.43
C GLU A 79 -21.33 -4.45 -6.33
N HIS A 80 -20.92 -3.49 -5.50
CA HIS A 80 -20.04 -3.74 -4.36
C HIS A 80 -20.52 -2.96 -3.13
N THR A 81 -21.30 -3.64 -2.28
CA THR A 81 -21.60 -3.20 -0.91
C THR A 81 -20.41 -3.60 -0.04
N GLN A 82 -19.67 -2.64 0.51
CA GLN A 82 -18.58 -2.88 1.45
C GLN A 82 -18.99 -2.39 2.84
N ASP A 83 -19.29 -3.35 3.70
CA ASP A 83 -19.35 -3.20 5.15
C ASP A 83 -17.93 -3.53 5.67
N HIS A 84 -17.24 -2.56 6.28
CA HIS A 84 -15.88 -2.73 6.81
C HIS A 84 -15.89 -2.35 8.29
N GLU A 85 -16.12 -3.33 9.16
CA GLU A 85 -15.82 -3.23 10.58
C GLU A 85 -14.36 -3.67 10.79
N HIS A 86 -13.50 -2.76 11.23
CA HIS A 86 -12.10 -3.04 11.55
C HIS A 86 -11.85 -2.69 13.02
N THR A 87 -12.04 -3.68 13.90
CA THR A 87 -11.66 -3.59 15.31
C THR A 87 -10.18 -3.90 15.45
N GLN A 88 -9.37 -2.88 15.73
CA GLN A 88 -8.00 -3.03 16.19
C GLN A 88 -7.99 -3.01 17.72
N ASP A 89 -7.71 -4.16 18.32
CA ASP A 89 -7.36 -4.25 19.73
C ASP A 89 -5.85 -4.01 19.89
N HIS A 90 -5.52 -3.22 20.89
CA HIS A 90 -4.31 -2.43 21.02
C HIS A 90 -3.68 -2.82 22.36
N GLU A 91 -2.57 -3.56 22.36
CA GLU A 91 -1.77 -3.70 23.58
C GLU A 91 -0.31 -3.33 23.32
N HIS A 92 0.01 -2.17 23.88
CA HIS A 92 1.32 -1.56 23.99
C HIS A 92 1.73 -1.74 25.45
N GLU A 93 2.80 -2.47 25.74
CA GLU A 93 3.49 -2.30 27.03
C GLU A 93 4.99 -2.13 26.79
N HIS A 94 5.46 -0.96 27.22
CA HIS A 94 6.84 -0.51 27.16
C HIS A 94 7.28 -0.24 28.60
N ALA A 95 8.30 -0.94 29.08
CA ALA A 95 9.09 -0.50 30.24
C ALA A 95 10.53 -1.06 30.15
N HIS A 96 11.46 -0.15 29.80
CA HIS A 96 12.91 -0.24 30.09
C HIS A 96 13.14 0.06 31.62
N PRO A 97 14.35 0.04 32.24
CA PRO A 97 15.72 -0.27 31.78
C PRO A 97 16.63 -1.08 32.78
N HIS A 98 17.83 -1.45 32.28
CA HIS A 98 19.19 -1.49 32.91
C HIS A 98 19.46 -2.23 34.24
N GLU A 99 20.49 -3.10 34.30
CA GLU A 99 21.60 -3.04 35.26
C GLU A 99 22.88 -3.74 34.73
N HIS A 100 24.02 -3.09 34.94
CA HIS A 100 25.39 -3.57 34.76
C HIS A 100 25.86 -4.38 35.99
N ALA A 101 26.69 -5.41 35.77
CA ALA A 101 27.85 -5.87 36.58
C ALA A 101 28.00 -7.41 36.42
N ALA A 102 29.02 -7.94 35.74
CA ALA A 102 30.44 -8.07 36.12
C ALA A 102 30.74 -9.48 36.65
N SER A 103 31.85 -10.06 36.16
CA SER A 103 32.67 -11.11 36.80
C SER A 103 31.99 -12.49 36.97
N GLU A 104 32.61 -13.65 36.87
CA GLU A 104 33.98 -14.10 36.57
C GLU A 104 33.92 -15.65 36.61
N VAL A 105 34.89 -16.31 35.98
CA VAL A 105 35.44 -17.64 36.33
C VAL A 105 34.68 -18.90 35.87
N GLY A 106 35.39 -19.75 35.10
CA GLY A 106 35.39 -21.19 35.38
C GLY A 106 35.32 -22.20 34.22
N GLN A 107 36.37 -22.33 33.39
CA GLN A 107 36.91 -23.68 33.07
C GLN A 107 37.55 -24.27 34.35
N PRO A 108 37.90 -25.57 34.51
CA PRO A 108 38.18 -26.65 33.53
C PRO A 108 37.48 -28.00 33.94
N VAL A 109 37.71 -29.22 33.46
CA VAL A 109 38.90 -29.99 32.98
C VAL A 109 38.51 -31.02 31.94
#